data_AF-U1QSL0-F1
#
_entry.id   AF-U1QSL0-F1
#
_cell.length_a   1.000
_cell.length_b   1.000
_cell.length_c   1.000
_cell.angle_alpha   90.00
_cell.angle_beta   90.00
_cell.angle_gamma   90.00
#
_symmetry.space_group_name_H-M   'P 1'
#
loop_
_entity.id
_entity.type
_entity.pdbx_description
1 polymer ?
#
loop_
_entity_poly.entity_id
_entity_poly.type
_entity_poly.pdbx_seq_one_letter_code
_entity_poly.pdbx_strand_id
1 'polypeptide(L)'
;MPKGEEVASFATYPEAQRAVDALSDQGFPVQHLAIIGTDLRQVERITGRMSWGRAAMSGAMSGLWIGVFFGLIMSVAGSSGPRLSFWACVLLGVLWGIVFQLFSYALTRGRRDFTSISQVVASRYSIIAAREVHEATQALTDVPGNLSRGGEALRRTQERRRAREESPGPTAFGSRPDEQPRFGVRLPQSGSAPDMTPGAVSGPEPGTPAVPEDYDPFRRPSRRQDEGDRGDSRRSQGGGGADSSDED
;
A
#
# COMPACT_ATOMS: atom_id res chain seq x y z
N MET A 1 20.97 -1.14 10.99
CA MET A 1 20.00 -2.19 11.34
C MET A 1 20.67 -3.18 12.27
N PRO A 2 19.94 -3.80 13.22
CA PRO A 2 20.49 -4.92 13.99
C PRO A 2 20.95 -6.04 13.05
N LYS A 3 22.02 -6.73 13.42
CA LYS A 3 22.57 -7.88 12.68
C LYS A 3 22.15 -9.16 13.38
N GLY A 4 21.65 -10.14 12.62
CA GLY A 4 21.17 -11.41 13.16
C GLY A 4 20.20 -12.10 12.21
N GLU A 5 19.66 -13.24 12.65
CA GLU A 5 18.70 -14.06 11.89
C GLU A 5 17.31 -14.04 12.54
N GLU A 6 16.25 -14.16 11.73
CA GLU A 6 14.85 -14.17 12.20
C GLU A 6 14.51 -15.52 12.85
N VAL A 7 14.38 -15.54 14.17
CA VAL A 7 14.09 -16.75 14.97
C VAL A 7 12.58 -17.00 15.14
N ALA A 8 11.78 -15.93 15.16
CA ALA A 8 10.34 -16.01 15.28
C ALA A 8 9.66 -14.76 14.68
N SER A 9 8.36 -14.87 14.42
CA SER A 9 7.56 -13.74 13.96
C SER A 9 6.15 -13.84 14.49
N PHE A 10 5.51 -12.69 14.74
CA PHE A 10 4.20 -12.60 15.40
C PHE A 10 3.32 -11.57 14.70
N ALA A 11 2.01 -11.71 14.82
CA ALA A 11 1.07 -10.77 14.22
C ALA A 11 1.09 -9.41 14.96
N THR A 12 1.27 -9.44 16.28
CA THR A 12 1.19 -8.25 17.13
C THR A 12 2.44 -8.05 18.00
N TYR A 13 2.71 -6.79 18.36
CA TYR A 13 3.82 -6.45 19.26
C TYR A 13 3.72 -7.13 20.64
N PRO A 14 2.54 -7.20 21.32
CA PRO A 14 2.42 -7.87 22.61
C PRO A 14 2.70 -9.38 22.57
N GLU A 15 2.47 -10.05 21.43
CA GLU A 15 2.84 -11.46 21.26
C GLU A 15 4.35 -11.62 21.12
N ALA A 16 5.00 -10.78 20.31
CA ALA A 16 6.45 -10.76 20.19
C ALA A 16 7.13 -10.40 21.53
N GLN A 17 6.55 -9.49 22.32
CA GLN A 17 7.05 -9.16 23.65
C GLN A 17 6.94 -10.37 24.60
N ARG A 18 5.77 -11.02 24.70
CA ARG A 18 5.60 -12.23 25.52
C ARG A 18 6.56 -13.36 25.14
N ALA A 19 6.91 -13.47 23.86
CA ALA A 19 7.90 -14.43 23.38
C ALA A 19 9.33 -14.10 23.84
N VAL A 20 9.71 -12.81 23.89
CA VAL A 20 10.99 -12.36 24.48
C VAL A 20 10.98 -12.53 26.00
N ASP A 21 9.86 -12.24 26.67
CA ASP A 21 9.72 -12.43 28.12
C ASP A 21 9.88 -13.93 28.47
N ALA A 22 9.22 -14.83 27.74
CA ALA A 22 9.35 -16.27 27.93
C ALA A 22 10.77 -16.81 27.64
N LEU A 23 11.54 -16.17 26.76
CA LEU A 23 12.97 -16.46 26.59
C LEU A 23 13.80 -15.97 27.78
N SER A 24 13.48 -14.79 28.32
CA SER A 24 14.13 -14.26 29.53
C SER A 24 13.92 -15.17 30.74
N ASP A 25 12.71 -15.70 30.91
CA ASP A 25 12.36 -16.64 31.99
C ASP A 25 13.12 -17.98 31.87
N GLN A 26 13.49 -18.38 30.65
CA GLN A 26 14.35 -19.54 30.37
C GLN A 26 15.86 -19.23 30.53
N GLY A 27 16.22 -18.00 30.89
CA GLY A 27 17.62 -17.57 31.07
C GLY A 27 18.33 -17.15 29.79
N PHE A 28 17.64 -17.03 28.66
CA PHE A 28 18.24 -16.60 27.40
C PHE A 28 18.68 -15.12 27.46
N PRO A 29 19.87 -14.76 26.94
CA PRO A 29 20.36 -13.37 26.95
C PRO A 29 19.59 -12.47 25.98
N VAL A 30 18.44 -11.92 26.44
CA VAL A 30 17.56 -11.04 25.64
C VAL A 30 18.24 -9.80 25.03
N GLN A 31 19.38 -9.39 25.57
CA GLN A 31 20.29 -8.39 24.99
C GLN A 31 20.80 -8.73 23.58
N HIS A 32 20.65 -9.98 23.13
CA HIS A 32 20.97 -10.43 21.77
C HIS A 32 19.74 -10.48 20.86
N LEU A 33 18.55 -10.10 21.34
CA LEU A 33 17.30 -10.08 20.57
C LEU A 33 16.93 -8.66 20.14
N ALA A 34 16.30 -8.54 18.97
CA ALA A 34 15.70 -7.30 18.49
C ALA A 34 14.32 -7.57 17.86
N ILE A 35 13.28 -6.89 18.35
CA ILE A 35 11.94 -6.94 17.74
C ILE A 35 11.88 -5.87 16.63
N ILE A 36 11.53 -6.28 15.41
CA ILE A 36 11.43 -5.41 14.23
C ILE A 36 10.03 -5.49 13.64
N GLY A 37 9.36 -4.35 13.51
CA GLY A 37 8.13 -4.25 12.72
C GLY A 37 8.44 -4.42 11.23
N THR A 38 7.96 -5.50 10.63
CA THR A 38 8.15 -5.85 9.22
C THR A 38 6.84 -5.67 8.44
N ASP A 39 6.95 -5.57 7.11
CA ASP A 39 5.86 -5.23 6.19
C ASP A 39 5.06 -3.99 6.63
N LEU A 40 5.73 -2.83 6.68
CA LEU A 40 5.08 -1.57 7.02
C LEU A 40 4.02 -1.21 5.98
N ARG A 41 2.75 -1.14 6.39
CA ARG A 41 1.63 -0.64 5.59
C ARG A 41 1.31 0.78 6.01
N GLN A 42 1.27 1.70 5.06
CA GLN A 42 0.65 3.00 5.25
C GLN A 42 -0.87 2.81 5.13
N VAL A 43 -1.58 2.99 6.24
CA VAL A 43 -3.05 2.94 6.30
C VAL A 43 -3.57 4.36 6.28
N GLU A 44 -4.30 4.71 5.22
CA GLU A 44 -5.00 5.99 5.12
C GLU A 44 -6.40 5.84 5.76
N ARG A 45 -6.54 6.28 7.01
CA ARG A 45 -7.83 6.21 7.74
C ARG A 45 -8.71 7.39 7.33
N ILE A 46 -9.70 7.12 6.47
CA ILE A 46 -10.75 8.05 6.08
C ILE A 46 -11.60 8.36 7.32
N THR A 47 -11.39 9.52 7.93
CA THR A 47 -11.99 9.92 9.21
C THR A 47 -13.34 10.60 9.02
N GLY A 48 -13.61 11.12 7.82
CA GLY A 48 -14.90 11.72 7.45
C GLY A 48 -14.78 12.65 6.26
N ARG A 49 -15.89 13.30 5.89
CA ARG A 49 -15.87 14.38 4.88
C ARG A 49 -15.59 15.71 5.55
N MET A 50 -14.68 16.51 4.98
CA MET A 50 -14.44 17.87 5.47
C MET A 50 -15.59 18.76 4.99
N SER A 51 -16.46 19.19 5.89
CA SER A 51 -17.56 20.10 5.57
C SER A 51 -17.21 21.55 5.91
N TRP A 52 -17.84 22.50 5.22
CA TRP A 52 -17.76 23.92 5.54
C TRP A 52 -18.07 24.21 7.01
N GLY A 53 -19.04 23.51 7.60
CA GLY A 53 -19.38 23.61 9.02
C GLY A 53 -18.25 23.15 9.95
N ARG A 54 -17.53 22.08 9.59
CA ARG A 54 -16.36 21.62 10.37
C ARG A 54 -15.19 22.60 10.29
N ALA A 55 -14.95 23.20 9.11
CA ALA A 55 -13.97 24.27 8.96
C ALA A 55 -14.35 25.52 9.77
N ALA A 56 -15.60 25.98 9.69
CA ALA A 56 -16.11 27.08 10.50
C ALA A 56 -15.97 26.80 12.01
N MET A 57 -16.29 25.58 12.47
CA MET A 57 -16.15 25.19 13.88
C MET A 57 -14.69 25.22 14.36
N SER A 58 -13.74 24.73 13.56
CA SER A 58 -12.31 24.83 13.92
C SER A 58 -11.81 26.28 13.92
N GLY A 59 -12.31 27.11 13.00
CA GLY A 59 -11.99 28.54 12.94
C GLY A 59 -12.55 29.31 14.14
N ALA A 60 -13.79 29.01 14.52
CA ALA A 60 -14.44 29.57 15.70
C ALA A 60 -13.69 29.21 16.99
N MET A 61 -13.24 27.95 17.15
CA MET A 61 -12.49 27.52 18.33
C MET A 61 -11.10 28.18 18.41
N SER A 62 -10.39 28.30 17.29
CA SER A 62 -9.11 29.02 17.22
C SER A 62 -9.29 30.52 17.52
N GLY A 63 -10.28 31.14 16.88
CA GLY A 63 -10.65 32.54 17.08
C GLY A 63 -11.14 32.86 18.48
N LEU A 64 -11.85 31.92 19.14
CA LEU A 64 -12.29 32.03 20.53
C LEU A 64 -11.10 32.15 21.47
N TRP A 65 -10.09 31.26 21.36
CA TRP A 65 -8.92 31.31 22.23
C TRP A 65 -8.13 32.62 22.05
N ILE A 66 -7.93 33.05 20.80
CA ILE A 66 -7.28 34.32 20.49
C ILE A 66 -8.08 35.52 21.04
N GLY A 67 -9.40 35.53 20.83
CA GLY A 67 -10.29 36.58 21.32
C GLY A 67 -10.38 36.64 22.84
N VAL A 68 -10.36 35.49 23.53
CA VAL A 68 -10.25 35.42 25.00
C VAL A 68 -8.90 35.96 25.47
N PHE A 69 -7.80 35.58 24.83
CA PHE A 69 -6.46 36.08 25.17
C PHE A 69 -6.36 37.61 25.08
N PHE A 70 -6.76 38.20 23.94
CA PHE A 70 -6.79 39.66 23.78
C PHE A 70 -7.83 40.33 24.68
N GLY A 71 -8.99 39.70 24.91
CA GLY A 71 -10.01 40.19 25.84
C GLY A 71 -9.51 40.25 27.29
N LEU A 72 -8.74 39.25 27.74
CA LEU A 72 -8.12 39.25 29.08
C LEU A 72 -7.09 40.38 29.20
N ILE A 73 -6.24 40.59 28.19
CA ILE A 73 -5.29 41.71 28.14
C ILE A 73 -6.02 43.05 28.23
N MET A 74 -7.07 43.26 27.43
CA MET A 74 -7.89 44.50 27.44
C MET A 74 -8.68 44.70 28.74
N SER A 75 -9.06 43.63 29.43
CA SER A 75 -9.74 43.66 30.73
C SER A 75 -8.78 44.09 31.86
N VAL A 76 -7.54 43.61 31.83
CA VAL A 76 -6.49 44.01 32.80
C VAL A 76 -5.92 45.40 32.49
N ALA A 77 -5.84 45.79 31.21
CA ALA A 77 -5.34 47.09 30.77
C ALA A 77 -6.29 48.27 31.02
N GLY A 78 -7.41 48.07 31.73
CA GLY A 78 -8.27 49.17 32.20
C GLY A 78 -9.16 49.82 31.13
N SER A 79 -9.47 49.12 30.03
CA SER A 79 -10.34 49.67 28.97
C SER A 79 -11.77 49.94 29.46
N SER A 80 -12.41 50.99 28.91
CA SER A 80 -13.73 51.49 29.31
C SER A 80 -14.83 50.42 29.22
N GLY A 81 -15.18 49.83 30.35
CA GLY A 81 -16.19 48.78 30.46
C GLY A 81 -15.63 47.36 30.28
N PRO A 82 -14.92 46.80 31.30
CA PRO A 82 -14.14 45.57 31.16
C PRO A 82 -14.89 44.37 30.57
N ARG A 83 -16.18 44.23 30.94
CA ARG A 83 -17.06 43.16 30.44
C ARG A 83 -17.44 43.35 28.97
N LEU A 84 -17.66 44.58 28.51
CA LEU A 84 -18.06 44.85 27.13
C LEU A 84 -16.87 44.72 26.18
N SER A 85 -15.70 45.28 26.56
CA SER A 85 -14.44 45.10 25.83
C SER A 85 -14.06 43.62 25.67
N PHE A 86 -14.16 42.84 26.75
CA PHE A 86 -13.87 41.40 26.72
C PHE A 86 -14.74 40.66 25.70
N TRP A 87 -16.07 40.79 25.79
CA TRP A 87 -16.97 40.10 24.86
C TRP A 87 -16.86 40.60 23.42
N ALA A 88 -16.55 41.88 23.20
CA ALA A 88 -16.27 42.41 21.87
C ALA A 88 -15.01 41.76 21.26
N CYS A 89 -13.91 41.67 22.01
CA CYS A 89 -12.69 40.97 21.56
C CYS A 89 -12.93 39.48 21.28
N VAL A 90 -13.73 38.80 22.12
CA VAL A 90 -14.11 37.40 21.93
C VAL A 90 -14.93 37.21 20.65
N LEU A 91 -15.99 38.00 20.45
CA LEU A 91 -16.86 37.90 19.27
C LEU A 91 -16.10 38.24 17.98
N LEU A 92 -15.27 39.29 18.00
CA LEU A 92 -14.43 39.66 16.87
C LEU A 92 -13.38 38.57 16.56
N GLY A 93 -12.76 37.99 17.59
CA GLY A 93 -11.83 36.87 17.45
C GLY A 93 -12.47 35.64 16.82
N VAL A 94 -13.65 35.24 17.29
CA VAL A 94 -14.45 34.14 16.71
C VAL A 94 -14.81 34.42 15.25
N LEU A 95 -15.34 35.61 14.95
CA LEU A 95 -15.73 36.00 13.58
C LEU A 95 -14.53 35.99 12.64
N TRP A 96 -13.42 36.60 13.04
CA TRP A 96 -12.18 36.60 12.28
C TRP A 96 -11.62 35.19 12.08
N GLY A 97 -11.61 34.36 13.13
CA GLY A 97 -11.16 32.97 13.07
C GLY A 97 -12.00 32.12 12.12
N ILE A 98 -13.32 32.31 12.08
CA ILE A 98 -14.22 31.67 11.11
C ILE A 98 -13.87 32.13 9.68
N VAL A 99 -13.80 33.43 9.43
CA VAL A 99 -13.51 33.98 8.09
C VAL A 99 -12.15 33.52 7.59
N PHE A 100 -11.11 33.61 8.42
CA PHE A 100 -9.76 33.17 8.09
C PHE A 100 -9.72 31.66 7.80
N GLN A 101 -10.33 30.82 8.64
CA GLN A 101 -10.33 29.38 8.44
C GLN A 101 -11.14 28.96 7.19
N LEU A 102 -12.24 29.65 6.88
CA LEU A 102 -13.01 29.44 5.65
C LEU A 102 -12.20 29.86 4.41
N PHE A 103 -11.43 30.95 4.50
CA PHE A 103 -10.54 31.40 3.43
C PHE A 103 -9.37 30.43 3.21
N SER A 104 -8.67 30.01 4.27
CA SER A 104 -7.62 28.98 4.20
C SER A 104 -8.17 27.65 3.69
N TYR A 105 -9.39 27.27 4.11
CA TYR A 105 -10.06 26.09 3.57
C TYR A 105 -10.32 26.25 2.07
N ALA A 106 -10.86 27.38 1.62
CA ALA A 106 -11.12 27.66 0.20
C ALA A 106 -9.84 27.61 -0.66
N LEU A 107 -8.72 28.15 -0.18
CA LEU A 107 -7.42 28.06 -0.85
C LEU A 107 -6.88 26.61 -0.92
N THR A 108 -7.15 25.80 0.09
CA THR A 108 -6.72 24.38 0.16
C THR A 108 -7.71 23.43 -0.52
N ARG A 109 -8.91 23.93 -0.90
CA ARG A 109 -10.01 23.15 -1.45
C ARG A 109 -9.76 22.82 -2.93
N GLY A 110 -9.05 21.71 -3.17
CA GLY A 110 -8.68 21.31 -4.53
C GLY A 110 -8.92 19.85 -4.92
N ARG A 111 -8.63 18.86 -4.05
CA ARG A 111 -8.41 17.48 -4.55
C ARG A 111 -8.92 16.29 -3.72
N ARG A 112 -9.37 16.45 -2.46
CA ARG A 112 -9.91 15.34 -1.64
C ARG A 112 -10.99 15.84 -0.66
N ASP A 113 -12.25 15.43 -0.86
CA ASP A 113 -13.37 15.69 0.08
C ASP A 113 -13.33 14.78 1.33
N PHE A 114 -12.16 14.26 1.68
CA PHE A 114 -11.94 13.30 2.74
C PHE A 114 -10.83 13.80 3.67
N THR A 115 -11.14 13.94 4.95
CA THR A 115 -10.12 14.09 5.98
C THR A 115 -9.53 12.72 6.24
N SER A 116 -8.30 12.49 5.80
CA SER A 116 -7.57 11.26 6.08
C SER A 116 -6.43 11.49 7.07
N ILE A 117 -6.20 10.49 7.91
CA ILE A 117 -5.01 10.40 8.77
C ILE A 117 -4.15 9.27 8.20
N SER A 118 -2.95 9.62 7.74
CA SER A 118 -1.95 8.63 7.31
C SER A 118 -1.23 8.08 8.53
N GLN A 119 -1.35 6.78 8.77
CA GLN A 119 -0.62 6.09 9.84
C GLN A 119 0.20 4.94 9.24
N VAL A 120 1.46 4.81 9.64
CA VAL A 120 2.29 3.65 9.31
C VAL A 120 2.10 2.58 10.39
N VAL A 121 1.77 1.36 9.98
CA VAL A 121 1.53 0.21 10.88
C VAL A 121 2.29 -1.00 10.35
N ALA A 122 3.01 -1.71 11.21
CA ALA A 122 3.66 -2.97 10.83
C ALA A 122 2.61 -4.08 10.69
N SER A 123 2.74 -4.92 9.66
CA SER A 123 1.81 -6.07 9.48
C SER A 123 2.22 -7.29 10.30
N ARG A 124 3.50 -7.37 10.68
CA ARG A 124 4.11 -8.44 11.47
C ARG A 124 5.29 -7.90 12.27
N TYR A 125 5.66 -8.62 13.32
CA TYR A 125 6.76 -8.31 14.21
C TYR A 125 7.73 -9.49 14.23
N SER A 126 8.92 -9.30 13.66
CA SER A 126 9.97 -10.30 13.56
C SER A 126 10.94 -10.17 14.74
N ILE A 127 11.25 -11.27 15.43
CA ILE A 127 12.31 -11.34 16.44
C ILE A 127 13.58 -11.79 15.75
N ILE A 128 14.61 -10.95 15.80
CA ILE A 128 15.94 -11.21 15.25
C ILE A 128 16.91 -11.53 16.39
N ALA A 129 17.63 -12.65 16.31
CA ALA A 129 18.68 -13.02 17.24
C ALA A 129 20.06 -12.77 16.63
N ALA A 130 20.91 -12.01 17.34
CA ALA A 130 22.29 -11.70 16.94
C ALA A 130 23.29 -12.82 17.28
N ARG A 131 22.93 -13.67 18.24
CA ARG A 131 23.70 -14.81 18.77
C ARG A 131 22.75 -15.92 19.21
N GLU A 132 23.28 -17.13 19.40
CA GLU A 132 22.54 -18.30 19.91
C GLU A 132 21.22 -18.58 19.15
N VAL A 133 21.21 -18.31 17.84
CA VAL A 133 20.04 -18.41 16.94
C VAL A 133 19.33 -19.76 17.06
N HIS A 134 20.08 -20.86 17.16
CA HIS A 134 19.53 -22.21 17.22
C HIS A 134 18.73 -22.46 18.51
N GLU A 135 19.26 -22.02 19.65
CA GLU A 135 18.63 -22.15 20.97
C GLU A 135 17.37 -21.29 21.05
N ALA A 136 17.45 -20.02 20.63
CA ALA A 136 16.29 -19.14 20.52
C ALA A 136 15.22 -19.69 19.57
N THR A 137 15.61 -20.31 18.44
CA THR A 137 14.65 -20.93 17.51
C THR A 137 13.95 -22.14 18.15
N GLN A 138 14.68 -23.00 18.86
CA GLN A 138 14.09 -24.15 19.56
C GLN A 138 13.11 -23.69 20.64
N ALA A 139 13.53 -22.80 21.55
CA ALA A 139 12.70 -22.29 22.63
C ALA A 139 11.46 -21.51 22.15
N LEU A 140 11.52 -20.88 20.96
CA LEU A 140 10.37 -20.20 20.35
C LEU A 140 9.47 -21.10 19.48
N THR A 141 9.82 -22.37 19.26
CA THR A 141 9.05 -23.29 18.38
C THR A 141 7.67 -23.64 18.95
N ASP A 142 7.54 -23.67 20.27
CA ASP A 142 6.30 -24.00 20.98
C ASP A 142 5.54 -22.77 21.51
N VAL A 143 6.05 -21.56 21.27
CA VAL A 143 5.38 -20.32 21.68
C VAL A 143 4.12 -20.10 20.81
N PRO A 144 2.92 -19.96 21.42
CA PRO A 144 1.69 -19.77 20.67
C PRO A 144 1.70 -18.43 19.92
N GLY A 145 1.18 -18.43 18.69
CA GLY A 145 1.16 -17.25 17.82
C GLY A 145 2.45 -17.03 17.01
N ASN A 146 3.47 -17.89 17.15
CA ASN A 146 4.68 -17.81 16.31
C ASN A 146 4.35 -18.16 14.84
N LEU A 147 4.24 -17.14 14.00
CA LEU A 147 4.05 -17.22 12.55
C LEU A 147 5.27 -17.81 11.82
N SER A 148 6.46 -17.82 12.43
CA SER A 148 7.63 -18.53 11.91
C SER A 148 7.54 -20.05 12.10
N ARG A 149 6.50 -20.58 12.76
CA ARG A 149 6.11 -21.99 12.58
C ARG A 149 5.69 -22.27 11.12
N GLY A 150 5.24 -21.23 10.40
CA GLY A 150 5.13 -21.16 8.94
C GLY A 150 6.41 -20.69 8.22
N GLY A 151 7.57 -20.85 8.86
CA GLY A 151 8.89 -20.43 8.37
C GLY A 151 9.29 -21.05 7.03
N GLU A 152 8.56 -22.06 6.55
CA GLU A 152 8.58 -22.48 5.15
C GLU A 152 8.42 -21.34 4.14
N ALA A 153 7.66 -20.28 4.44
CA ALA A 153 7.49 -19.17 3.49
C ALA A 153 8.78 -18.35 3.32
N LEU A 154 9.50 -18.11 4.42
CA LEU A 154 10.81 -17.47 4.43
C LEU A 154 11.89 -18.42 3.89
N ARG A 155 11.91 -19.69 4.32
CA ARG A 155 12.78 -20.72 3.76
C ARG A 155 12.58 -20.90 2.26
N ARG A 156 11.35 -21.08 1.75
CA ARG A 156 11.08 -21.15 0.29
C ARG A 156 11.52 -19.87 -0.43
N THR A 157 11.49 -18.70 0.20
CA THR A 157 11.98 -17.45 -0.39
C THR A 157 13.50 -17.40 -0.42
N GLN A 158 14.17 -17.82 0.65
CA GLN A 158 15.62 -17.92 0.75
C GLN A 158 16.18 -19.05 -0.13
N GLU A 159 15.56 -20.23 -0.13
CA GLU A 159 15.87 -21.38 -0.99
C GLU A 159 15.65 -21.03 -2.47
N ARG A 160 14.63 -20.24 -2.84
CA ARG A 160 14.50 -19.70 -4.22
C ARG A 160 15.60 -18.70 -4.58
N ARG A 161 16.06 -17.86 -3.64
CA ARG A 161 17.18 -16.94 -3.87
C ARG A 161 18.50 -17.71 -4.01
N ARG A 162 18.79 -18.59 -3.05
CA ARG A 162 19.95 -19.47 -3.04
C ARG A 162 19.99 -20.38 -4.27
N ALA A 163 18.89 -21.02 -4.65
CA ALA A 163 18.84 -21.81 -5.89
C ALA A 163 19.06 -20.98 -7.16
N ARG A 164 18.84 -19.65 -7.13
CA ARG A 164 19.16 -18.73 -8.24
C ARG A 164 20.60 -18.21 -8.21
N GLU A 165 21.27 -18.28 -7.06
CA GLU A 165 22.68 -17.94 -6.86
C GLU A 165 23.60 -19.16 -7.09
N GLU A 166 23.18 -20.33 -6.61
CA GLU A 166 23.90 -21.60 -6.55
C GLU A 166 23.70 -22.46 -7.81
N SER A 167 22.70 -22.14 -8.65
CA SER A 167 22.53 -22.73 -9.99
C SER A 167 23.18 -21.84 -11.06
N PRO A 168 24.30 -22.26 -11.69
CA PRO A 168 24.96 -21.47 -12.74
C PRO A 168 24.26 -21.58 -14.10
N GLY A 169 23.29 -22.49 -14.23
CA GLY A 169 22.66 -22.85 -15.50
C GLY A 169 21.83 -21.74 -16.15
N PRO A 170 21.60 -21.83 -17.47
CA PRO A 170 20.84 -20.83 -18.21
C PRO A 170 19.39 -20.76 -17.71
N THR A 171 18.90 -19.55 -17.49
CA THR A 171 17.47 -19.35 -17.23
C THR A 171 16.68 -19.59 -18.52
N ALA A 172 15.52 -20.23 -18.43
CA ALA A 172 14.69 -20.57 -19.59
C ALA A 172 14.28 -19.36 -20.47
N PHE A 173 14.46 -18.13 -19.95
CA PHE A 173 14.13 -16.87 -20.62
C PHE A 173 15.30 -15.86 -20.65
N GLY A 174 16.55 -16.32 -20.56
CA GLY A 174 17.78 -15.55 -20.89
C GLY A 174 17.80 -14.10 -20.40
N SER A 175 17.61 -13.88 -19.10
CA SER A 175 17.35 -12.55 -18.50
C SER A 175 18.42 -12.10 -17.49
N ARG A 176 19.68 -12.52 -17.70
CA ARG A 176 20.83 -11.85 -17.07
C ARG A 176 21.25 -10.63 -17.92
N PRO A 177 21.69 -9.51 -17.30
CA PRO A 177 22.14 -8.31 -18.02
C PRO A 177 23.25 -8.58 -19.05
N ASP A 178 24.06 -9.62 -18.80
CA ASP A 178 25.25 -9.98 -19.57
C ASP A 178 25.02 -11.15 -20.55
N GLU A 179 23.78 -11.66 -20.66
CA GLU A 179 23.43 -12.82 -21.49
C GLU A 179 22.74 -12.35 -22.79
N GLN A 180 23.28 -12.76 -23.95
CA GLN A 180 22.68 -12.39 -25.25
C GLN A 180 21.33 -13.10 -25.43
N PRO A 181 20.23 -12.37 -25.68
CA PRO A 181 18.88 -12.95 -25.73
C PRO A 181 18.73 -13.90 -26.91
N ARG A 182 18.40 -15.16 -26.62
CA ARG A 182 18.30 -16.23 -27.62
C ARG A 182 17.09 -16.12 -28.57
N PHE A 183 16.12 -15.26 -28.23
CA PHE A 183 14.92 -15.00 -29.03
C PHE A 183 14.54 -13.52 -29.04
N GLY A 184 14.21 -13.01 -30.23
CA GLY A 184 13.26 -11.90 -30.42
C GLY A 184 13.71 -10.46 -30.22
N VAL A 185 14.82 -10.17 -29.52
CA VAL A 185 15.23 -8.77 -29.22
C VAL A 185 16.56 -8.42 -29.88
N ARG A 186 16.52 -7.70 -31.01
CA ARG A 186 17.70 -7.02 -31.56
C ARG A 186 17.93 -5.72 -30.79
N LEU A 187 18.86 -5.74 -29.83
CA LEU A 187 19.49 -4.52 -29.35
C LEU A 187 20.37 -3.93 -30.48
N PRO A 188 20.39 -2.61 -30.69
CA PRO A 188 21.29 -2.00 -31.66
C PRO A 188 22.74 -2.16 -31.17
N GLN A 189 23.51 -3.02 -31.82
CA GLN A 189 24.95 -3.15 -31.56
C GLN A 189 25.67 -1.87 -32.00
N SER A 190 26.22 -1.14 -31.03
CA SER A 190 27.07 0.02 -31.29
C SER A 190 28.42 -0.43 -31.85
N GLY A 191 28.56 -0.37 -33.18
CA GLY A 191 29.84 -0.47 -33.89
C GLY A 191 30.10 -1.81 -34.58
N SER A 192 29.75 -1.88 -35.87
CA SER A 192 30.47 -2.59 -36.95
C SER A 192 29.72 -2.38 -38.27
N ALA A 193 30.30 -1.61 -39.19
CA ALA A 193 29.79 -1.48 -40.56
C ALA A 193 30.47 -2.50 -41.48
N PRO A 194 29.73 -3.06 -42.45
CA PRO A 194 30.31 -3.39 -43.75
C PRO A 194 29.48 -2.87 -44.95
N ASP A 195 30.10 -2.98 -46.12
CA ASP A 195 29.84 -2.22 -47.35
C ASP A 195 28.73 -2.82 -48.27
N MET A 196 28.42 -2.10 -49.36
CA MET A 196 27.26 -2.26 -50.25
C MET A 196 27.12 -3.59 -51.01
N THR A 197 25.88 -4.01 -51.28
CA THR A 197 25.30 -4.01 -52.66
C THR A 197 23.79 -4.30 -52.66
N PRO A 198 22.98 -3.68 -53.56
CA PRO A 198 21.52 -3.85 -53.56
C PRO A 198 21.05 -5.00 -54.46
N GLY A 199 20.58 -6.10 -53.86
CA GLY A 199 19.88 -7.19 -54.54
C GLY A 199 18.40 -7.23 -54.17
N ALA A 200 17.50 -7.04 -55.14
CA ALA A 200 16.06 -7.00 -54.89
C ALA A 200 15.49 -8.40 -54.56
N VAL A 201 14.85 -8.53 -53.40
CA VAL A 201 13.94 -9.64 -53.08
C VAL A 201 12.63 -9.05 -52.55
N SER A 202 11.59 -9.11 -53.38
CA SER A 202 10.24 -8.69 -53.00
C SER A 202 9.62 -9.73 -52.07
N GLY A 203 9.26 -9.32 -50.85
CA GLY A 203 8.46 -10.09 -49.90
C GLY A 203 7.35 -9.20 -49.33
N PRO A 204 6.19 -9.76 -48.93
CA PRO A 204 5.04 -8.96 -48.51
C PRO A 204 5.31 -8.26 -47.17
N GLU A 205 4.97 -6.98 -47.08
CA GLU A 205 5.07 -6.22 -45.82
C GLU A 205 4.10 -6.77 -44.76
N PRO A 206 4.59 -7.15 -43.57
CA PRO A 206 3.73 -7.26 -42.39
C PRO A 206 3.48 -5.85 -41.86
N GLY A 207 2.32 -5.27 -42.20
CA GLY A 207 1.95 -3.92 -41.78
C GLY A 207 1.99 -3.77 -40.25
N THR A 208 2.74 -2.77 -39.78
CA THR A 208 2.73 -2.33 -38.39
C THR A 208 1.30 -1.99 -37.97
N PRO A 209 0.78 -2.54 -36.85
CA PRO A 209 -0.49 -2.07 -36.30
C PRO A 209 -0.37 -0.59 -35.93
N ALA A 210 -1.01 0.28 -36.69
CA ALA A 210 -1.01 1.71 -36.41
C ALA A 210 -1.78 1.95 -35.09
N VAL A 211 -1.04 2.25 -34.03
CA VAL A 211 -1.61 2.71 -32.75
C VAL A 211 -2.21 4.09 -33.03
N PRO A 212 -3.50 4.33 -32.74
CA PRO A 212 -4.08 5.67 -32.87
C PRO A 212 -3.35 6.67 -31.97
N GLU A 213 -3.07 7.88 -32.48
CA GLU A 213 -2.40 8.97 -31.73
C GLU A 213 -3.10 9.31 -30.40
N ASP A 214 -4.40 9.02 -30.26
CA ASP A 214 -5.22 9.23 -29.05
C ASP A 214 -5.12 8.09 -27.99
N TYR A 215 -4.16 7.17 -28.09
CA TYR A 215 -4.00 6.07 -27.13
C TYR A 215 -3.40 6.54 -25.79
N ASP A 216 -4.26 6.91 -24.84
CA ASP A 216 -3.90 7.14 -23.42
C ASP A 216 -3.93 5.81 -22.63
N PRO A 217 -2.78 5.24 -22.23
CA PRO A 217 -2.72 3.94 -21.53
C PRO A 217 -3.32 3.97 -20.12
N PHE A 218 -3.67 5.13 -19.57
CA PHE A 218 -4.29 5.27 -18.25
C PHE A 218 -5.81 5.41 -18.29
N ARG A 219 -6.43 5.52 -19.47
CA ARG A 219 -7.89 5.48 -19.62
C ARG A 219 -8.38 4.03 -19.74
N ARG A 220 -9.16 3.58 -18.76
CA ARG A 220 -9.92 2.32 -18.89
C ARG A 220 -10.93 2.46 -20.05
N PRO A 221 -10.92 1.56 -21.04
CA PRO A 221 -11.98 1.55 -22.05
C PRO A 221 -13.33 1.23 -21.38
N SER A 222 -14.37 1.96 -21.76
CA SER A 222 -15.74 1.69 -21.33
C SER A 222 -16.18 0.33 -21.88
N ARG A 223 -16.63 -0.54 -20.98
CA ARG A 223 -17.18 -1.87 -21.29
C ARG A 223 -18.34 -1.71 -22.26
N ARG A 224 -18.21 -2.21 -23.49
CA ARG A 224 -19.36 -2.35 -24.40
C ARG A 224 -20.43 -3.18 -23.69
N GLN A 225 -21.64 -2.63 -23.61
CA GLN A 225 -22.83 -3.43 -23.42
C GLN A 225 -23.16 -4.00 -24.79
N ASP A 226 -23.00 -5.31 -24.97
CA ASP A 226 -23.59 -5.98 -26.12
C ASP A 226 -25.10 -6.03 -25.88
N GLU A 227 -25.82 -5.21 -26.65
CA GLU A 227 -27.27 -5.15 -26.67
C GLU A 227 -27.80 -6.48 -27.21
N GLY A 228 -28.53 -7.23 -26.40
CA GLY A 228 -29.08 -8.53 -26.80
C GLY A 228 -30.24 -8.37 -27.78
N ASP A 229 -29.99 -8.63 -29.07
CA ASP A 229 -31.04 -8.69 -30.08
C ASP A 229 -31.92 -9.96 -29.92
N ARG A 230 -33.15 -9.89 -30.41
CA ARG A 230 -34.24 -10.81 -30.10
C ARG A 230 -34.52 -11.81 -31.23
N GLY A 231 -34.98 -13.00 -30.84
CA GLY A 231 -35.55 -14.01 -31.74
C GLY A 231 -34.58 -15.14 -32.06
N ASP A 232 -35.01 -16.39 -32.26
CA ASP A 232 -36.37 -16.87 -32.49
C ASP A 232 -36.71 -18.12 -31.64
N SER A 233 -37.97 -18.54 -31.67
CA SER A 233 -38.57 -19.56 -30.83
C SER A 233 -38.90 -20.86 -31.59
N ARG A 234 -38.83 -21.97 -30.84
CA ARG A 234 -39.52 -23.26 -31.08
C ARG A 234 -39.05 -24.21 -32.22
N ARG A 235 -38.55 -25.36 -31.75
CA ARG A 235 -39.15 -26.71 -31.94
C ARG A 235 -38.78 -27.55 -33.17
N SER A 236 -37.89 -28.51 -32.95
CA SER A 236 -37.91 -29.91 -33.46
C SER A 236 -37.01 -30.72 -32.50
N GLN A 237 -37.42 -31.70 -31.69
CA GLN A 237 -38.29 -32.89 -31.82
C GLN A 237 -37.58 -34.13 -32.41
N GLY A 238 -37.60 -35.24 -31.63
CA GLY A 238 -36.87 -36.51 -31.85
C GLY A 238 -35.48 -36.50 -31.20
N GLY A 239 -35.04 -37.46 -30.37
CA GLY A 239 -35.58 -38.76 -29.90
C GLY A 239 -34.37 -39.72 -29.72
N GLY A 240 -34.29 -40.67 -28.77
CA GLY A 240 -35.16 -41.13 -27.67
C GLY A 240 -34.43 -42.21 -26.83
N GLY A 241 -35.15 -42.96 -25.98
CA GLY A 241 -34.64 -44.03 -25.08
C GLY A 241 -34.49 -43.56 -23.62
N ALA A 242 -35.32 -44.00 -22.65
CA ALA A 242 -35.40 -45.35 -22.03
C ALA A 242 -34.14 -45.67 -21.17
N ASP A 243 -34.18 -46.17 -19.94
CA ASP A 243 -35.25 -46.70 -19.06
C ASP A 243 -34.73 -46.72 -17.58
N SER A 244 -35.38 -47.12 -16.47
CA SER A 244 -36.72 -47.69 -16.13
C SER A 244 -37.04 -47.45 -14.63
N SER A 245 -38.22 -47.88 -14.14
CA SER A 245 -38.60 -48.30 -12.75
C SER A 245 -38.25 -47.39 -11.54
N ASP A 246 -39.18 -46.82 -10.77
CA ASP A 246 -40.35 -47.35 -9.99
C ASP A 246 -39.99 -47.93 -8.61
N GLU A 247 -40.56 -47.29 -7.58
CA GLU A 247 -41.28 -47.78 -6.37
C GLU A 247 -40.62 -48.85 -5.44
N ASP A 248 -40.75 -48.82 -4.11
CA ASP A 248 -41.69 -48.13 -3.18
C ASP A 248 -40.99 -47.24 -2.12
#